data_AF-A0A972UR30-F1
#
_entry.id   AF-A0A972UR30-F1
#
_cell.length_a   1.000
_cell.length_b   1.000
_cell.length_c   1.000
_cell.angle_alpha   90.00
_cell.angle_beta   90.00
_cell.angle_gamma   90.00
#
_symmetry.space_group_name_H-M   'P 1'
#
loop_
_entity.id
_entity.type
_entity.pdbx_description
1 polymer ?
#
loop_
_entity_poly.entity_id
_entity_poly.type
_entity_poly.pdbx_seq_one_letter_code
_entity_poly.pdbx_strand_id
1 'polypeptide(L)'
;TGLMVVMKGLPLAYSKDMQEDKEPVFDAADTLGLCIAAATGMVRDLRFDEARLRQSMEDGFVTATDLADWLVRALNLPFRRAHHVTGELVGKAEARGCDLSELTLAEMQAVEPGIHDEVFTVLGVDNSVASRTSFGGTAPDNVKQAAAAARERFL
;
A
#
# COMPACT_ATOMS: atom_id res chain seq x y z
N THR A 1 -28.20 -5.01 12.04
CA THR A 1 -29.20 -3.91 12.04
C THR A 1 -30.44 -4.20 12.87
N GLY A 2 -30.76 -5.46 13.22
CA GLY A 2 -31.95 -5.82 14.01
C GLY A 2 -32.07 -5.10 15.36
N LEU A 3 -31.01 -5.12 16.20
CA LEU A 3 -31.04 -4.48 17.52
C LEU A 3 -31.31 -2.97 17.46
N MET A 4 -30.70 -2.26 16.49
CA MET A 4 -30.96 -0.82 16.30
C MET A 4 -32.43 -0.53 15.97
N VAL A 5 -33.11 -1.44 15.27
CA VAL A 5 -34.54 -1.31 14.96
C VAL A 5 -35.40 -1.59 16.18
N VAL A 6 -35.07 -2.61 16.98
CA VAL A 6 -35.76 -2.93 18.26
C VAL A 6 -35.73 -1.73 19.21
N MET A 7 -34.58 -1.07 19.34
CA MET A 7 -34.41 0.07 20.23
C MET A 7 -35.02 1.38 19.70
N LYS A 8 -35.33 1.45 18.41
CA LYS A 8 -35.77 2.68 17.76
C LYS A 8 -37.16 3.08 18.23
N GLY A 9 -37.26 4.22 18.91
CA GLY A 9 -38.54 4.85 19.25
C GLY A 9 -39.27 4.20 20.43
N LEU A 10 -38.60 3.35 21.21
CA LEU A 10 -39.16 2.85 22.47
C LEU A 10 -39.33 4.01 23.48
N PRO A 11 -40.52 4.18 24.09
CA PRO A 11 -40.68 5.13 25.17
C PRO A 11 -39.93 4.67 26.42
N LEU A 12 -39.54 5.62 27.26
CA LEU A 12 -38.93 5.30 28.56
C LEU A 12 -39.98 4.73 29.54
N ALA A 13 -39.60 3.89 30.50
CA ALA A 13 -38.25 3.41 30.80
C ALA A 13 -38.00 2.00 30.21
N TYR A 14 -38.30 0.94 30.96
CA TYR A 14 -38.14 -0.44 30.49
C TYR A 14 -39.30 -0.86 29.59
N SER A 15 -38.98 -1.46 28.43
CA SER A 15 -39.93 -2.21 27.61
C SER A 15 -39.51 -3.67 27.49
N LYS A 16 -40.49 -4.58 27.40
CA LYS A 16 -40.21 -6.02 27.25
C LYS A 16 -39.49 -6.34 25.94
N ASP A 17 -39.66 -5.51 24.90
CA ASP A 17 -38.93 -5.56 23.63
C ASP A 17 -37.40 -5.53 23.83
N MET A 18 -36.92 -4.89 24.91
CA MET A 18 -35.49 -4.88 25.25
C MET A 18 -34.96 -6.28 25.63
N GLN A 19 -35.81 -7.29 25.81
CA GLN A 19 -35.37 -8.66 26.02
C GLN A 19 -34.62 -9.23 24.79
N GLU A 20 -34.93 -8.72 23.60
CA GLU A 20 -34.34 -9.09 22.30
C GLU A 20 -32.90 -8.56 22.11
N ASP A 21 -32.30 -7.91 23.12
CA ASP A 21 -30.91 -7.43 23.06
C ASP A 21 -29.88 -8.57 23.16
N LYS A 22 -30.21 -9.64 23.86
CA LYS A 22 -29.29 -10.72 24.23
C LYS A 22 -28.88 -11.54 23.03
N GLU A 23 -29.86 -12.12 22.32
CA GLU A 23 -29.61 -13.04 21.21
C GLU A 23 -28.67 -12.44 20.14
N PRO A 24 -28.93 -11.25 19.57
CA PRO A 24 -28.06 -10.68 18.55
C PRO A 24 -26.68 -10.27 19.09
N VAL A 25 -26.57 -9.91 20.38
CA VAL A 25 -25.27 -9.56 20.99
C VAL A 25 -24.44 -10.80 21.26
N PHE A 26 -25.06 -11.87 21.78
CA PHE A 26 -24.38 -13.15 22.04
C PHE A 26 -23.93 -13.79 20.72
N ASP A 27 -24.81 -13.85 19.72
CA ASP A 27 -24.47 -14.37 18.39
C ASP A 27 -23.30 -13.61 17.75
N ALA A 28 -23.32 -12.27 17.83
CA ALA A 28 -22.22 -11.45 17.32
C ALA A 28 -20.91 -11.68 18.09
N ALA A 29 -20.97 -11.81 19.41
CA ALA A 29 -19.79 -12.06 20.25
C ALA A 29 -19.17 -13.44 19.96
N ASP A 30 -20.01 -14.48 19.88
CA ASP A 30 -19.59 -15.85 19.57
C ASP A 30 -18.99 -15.93 18.16
N THR A 31 -19.67 -15.31 17.18
CA THR A 31 -19.18 -15.24 15.80
C THR A 31 -17.84 -14.51 15.72
N LEU A 32 -17.70 -13.36 16.39
CA LEU A 32 -16.45 -12.62 16.41
C LEU A 32 -15.32 -13.45 17.03
N GLY A 33 -15.58 -14.16 18.12
CA GLY A 33 -14.62 -15.07 18.75
C GLY A 33 -14.12 -16.13 17.78
N LEU A 34 -15.03 -16.77 17.04
CA LEU A 34 -14.69 -17.75 16.01
C LEU A 34 -13.88 -17.15 14.86
N CYS A 35 -14.27 -15.98 14.36
CA CYS A 35 -13.55 -15.28 13.30
C CYS A 35 -12.12 -14.91 13.72
N ILE A 36 -11.93 -14.41 14.96
CA ILE A 36 -10.61 -14.07 15.49
C ILE A 36 -9.74 -15.31 15.63
N ALA A 37 -10.28 -16.42 16.14
CA ALA A 37 -9.55 -17.67 16.27
C ALA A 37 -9.11 -18.22 14.91
N ALA A 38 -10.01 -18.22 13.92
CA ALA A 38 -9.72 -18.65 12.56
C ALA A 38 -8.65 -17.74 11.90
N ALA A 39 -8.81 -16.42 11.98
CA ALA A 39 -7.84 -15.47 11.44
C ALA A 39 -6.46 -15.60 12.09
N THR A 40 -6.41 -15.82 13.40
CA THR A 40 -5.17 -16.07 14.14
C THR A 40 -4.47 -17.32 13.64
N GLY A 41 -5.20 -18.42 13.42
CA GLY A 41 -4.67 -19.63 12.80
C GLY A 41 -4.13 -19.40 11.39
N MET A 42 -4.90 -18.73 10.54
CA MET A 42 -4.47 -18.40 9.16
C MET A 42 -3.19 -17.58 9.13
N VAL A 43 -3.10 -16.51 9.93
CA VAL A 43 -1.91 -15.63 9.95
C VAL A 43 -0.70 -16.36 10.52
N ARG A 44 -0.88 -17.21 11.55
CA ARG A 44 0.22 -17.97 12.15
C ARG A 44 0.83 -18.98 11.18
N ASP A 45 -0.01 -19.63 10.38
CA ASP A 45 0.42 -20.73 9.51
C ASP A 45 0.74 -20.26 8.08
N LEU A 46 0.55 -18.96 7.80
CA LEU A 46 0.85 -18.31 6.52
C LEU A 46 2.33 -18.46 6.16
N ARG A 47 2.59 -18.75 4.88
CA ARG A 47 3.94 -18.75 4.30
C ARG A 47 3.97 -17.82 3.08
N PHE A 48 5.03 -17.05 2.97
CA PHE A 48 5.26 -16.17 1.83
C PHE A 48 6.19 -16.84 0.83
N ASP A 49 5.80 -16.79 -0.44
CA ASP A 49 6.67 -17.11 -1.57
C ASP A 49 7.38 -15.82 -1.98
N GLU A 50 8.54 -15.55 -1.37
CA GLU A 50 9.29 -14.31 -1.58
C GLU A 50 9.70 -14.12 -3.04
N ALA A 51 10.05 -15.20 -3.75
CA ALA A 51 10.44 -15.14 -5.15
C ALA A 51 9.26 -14.70 -6.03
N ARG A 52 8.09 -15.31 -5.83
CA ARG A 52 6.87 -14.93 -6.55
C ARG A 52 6.42 -13.51 -6.22
N LEU A 53 6.52 -13.11 -4.95
CA LEU A 53 6.20 -11.73 -4.53
C LEU A 53 7.15 -10.73 -5.20
N ARG A 54 8.45 -11.03 -5.22
CA ARG A 54 9.45 -10.17 -5.88
C ARG A 54 9.17 -10.06 -7.37
N GLN A 55 8.92 -11.18 -8.06
CA GLN A 55 8.61 -11.19 -9.48
C GLN A 55 7.35 -10.36 -9.79
N SER A 56 6.32 -10.39 -8.94
CA SER A 56 5.11 -9.60 -9.15
C SER A 56 5.32 -8.07 -9.09
N MET A 57 6.46 -7.62 -8.57
CA MET A 57 6.84 -6.20 -8.54
C MET A 57 7.55 -5.75 -9.81
N GLU A 58 7.99 -6.68 -10.66
CA GLU A 58 8.60 -6.39 -11.97
C GLU A 58 7.52 -6.09 -13.03
N ASP A 59 6.28 -6.55 -12.77
CA ASP A 59 5.14 -6.32 -13.65
C ASP A 59 4.51 -4.94 -13.38
N GLY A 60 4.32 -4.13 -14.44
CA GLY A 60 3.41 -2.98 -14.41
C GLY A 60 4.01 -1.62 -14.01
N PHE A 61 5.32 -1.42 -14.15
CA PHE A 61 5.99 -0.11 -14.00
C PHE A 61 5.69 0.58 -12.65
N VAL A 62 5.69 -0.19 -11.56
CA VAL A 62 5.35 0.30 -10.21
C VAL A 62 6.24 1.46 -9.74
N THR A 63 7.45 1.60 -10.29
CA THR A 63 8.39 2.69 -9.99
C THR A 63 8.21 3.93 -10.88
N ALA A 64 7.21 3.96 -11.77
CA ALA A 64 6.94 5.14 -12.60
C ALA A 64 6.63 6.39 -11.76
N THR A 65 5.96 6.22 -10.62
CA THR A 65 5.68 7.36 -9.73
C THR A 65 6.96 7.90 -9.08
N ASP A 66 7.95 7.03 -8.78
CA ASP A 66 9.25 7.47 -8.28
C ASP A 66 10.01 8.31 -9.32
N LEU A 67 9.92 7.94 -10.60
CA LEU A 67 10.47 8.74 -11.70
C LEU A 67 9.80 10.12 -11.77
N ALA A 68 8.47 10.19 -11.69
CA ALA A 68 7.76 11.47 -11.69
C ALA A 68 8.16 12.34 -10.49
N ASP A 69 8.25 11.75 -9.29
CA ASP A 69 8.71 12.45 -8.08
C ASP A 69 10.14 12.98 -8.24
N TRP A 70 11.04 12.18 -8.83
CA TRP A 70 12.42 12.58 -9.09
C TRP A 70 12.50 13.74 -10.10
N LEU A 71 11.73 13.69 -11.19
CA LEU A 71 11.66 14.77 -12.18
C LEU A 71 11.18 16.09 -11.57
N VAL A 72 10.24 16.04 -10.62
CA VAL A 72 9.81 17.22 -9.86
C VAL A 72 10.94 17.74 -8.97
N ARG A 73 11.64 16.85 -8.26
CA ARG A 73 12.67 17.25 -7.27
C ARG A 73 13.97 17.71 -7.90
N ALA A 74 14.50 16.93 -8.86
CA ALA A 74 15.80 17.14 -9.48
C ALA A 74 15.76 18.23 -10.56
N LEU A 75 14.70 18.24 -11.37
CA LEU A 75 14.57 19.16 -12.52
C LEU A 75 13.60 20.32 -12.27
N ASN A 76 13.00 20.38 -11.08
CA ASN A 76 12.02 21.40 -10.69
C ASN A 76 10.83 21.51 -11.67
N LEU A 77 10.43 20.38 -12.27
CA LEU A 77 9.31 20.34 -13.20
C LEU A 77 7.98 20.42 -12.45
N PRO A 78 6.97 21.13 -12.99
CA PRO A 78 5.61 20.99 -12.50
C PRO A 78 5.15 19.52 -12.61
N PHE A 79 4.46 19.01 -11.60
CA PHE A 79 4.07 17.59 -11.54
C PHE A 79 3.35 17.12 -12.80
N ARG A 80 2.48 17.95 -13.40
CA ARG A 80 1.80 17.63 -14.67
C ARG A 80 2.77 17.32 -15.81
N ARG A 81 3.89 18.05 -15.90
CA ARG A 81 4.94 17.82 -16.91
C ARG A 81 5.74 16.58 -16.58
N ALA A 82 6.15 16.41 -15.31
CA ALA A 82 6.85 15.22 -14.84
C ALA A 82 6.05 13.92 -15.11
N HIS A 83 4.75 13.92 -14.81
CA HIS A 83 3.85 12.82 -15.11
C HIS A 83 3.74 12.54 -16.61
N HIS A 84 3.73 13.57 -17.46
CA HIS A 84 3.69 13.38 -18.91
C HIS A 84 4.97 12.76 -19.45
N VAL A 85 6.14 13.26 -19.04
CA VAL A 85 7.46 12.70 -19.37
C VAL A 85 7.55 11.23 -18.92
N THR A 86 7.14 10.96 -17.69
CA THR A 86 7.09 9.61 -17.13
C THR A 86 6.21 8.68 -17.97
N GLY A 87 5.00 9.11 -18.35
CA GLY A 87 4.10 8.33 -19.18
C GLY A 87 4.66 8.01 -20.57
N GLU A 88 5.40 8.94 -21.17
CA GLU A 88 6.08 8.71 -22.45
C GLU A 88 7.22 7.67 -22.30
N LEU A 89 8.00 7.74 -21.22
CA LEU A 89 9.04 6.77 -20.92
C LEU A 89 8.48 5.38 -20.62
N VAL A 90 7.37 5.29 -19.88
CA VAL A 90 6.64 4.04 -19.66
C VAL A 90 6.19 3.45 -21.00
N GLY A 91 5.58 4.25 -21.87
CA GLY A 91 5.15 3.78 -23.20
C GLY A 91 6.33 3.30 -24.07
N LYS A 92 7.51 3.92 -23.96
CA LYS A 92 8.74 3.46 -24.63
C LYS A 92 9.24 2.12 -24.08
N ALA A 93 9.27 1.98 -22.76
CA ALA A 93 9.68 0.74 -22.10
C ALA A 93 8.73 -0.42 -22.44
N GLU A 94 7.41 -0.16 -22.40
CA GLU A 94 6.38 -1.12 -22.79
C GLU A 94 6.52 -1.56 -24.26
N ALA A 95 6.74 -0.61 -25.18
CA ALA A 95 6.96 -0.92 -26.59
C ALA A 95 8.23 -1.76 -26.85
N ARG A 96 9.23 -1.68 -25.96
CA ARG A 96 10.45 -2.50 -26.03
C ARG A 96 10.34 -3.82 -25.25
N GLY A 97 9.28 -4.01 -24.46
CA GLY A 97 9.12 -5.16 -23.58
C GLY A 97 10.17 -5.20 -22.46
N CYS A 98 10.57 -4.04 -21.95
CA CYS A 98 11.56 -3.91 -20.87
C CYS A 98 11.01 -3.03 -19.73
N ASP A 99 11.66 -3.05 -18.58
CA ASP A 99 11.36 -2.16 -17.45
C ASP A 99 11.93 -0.74 -17.71
N LEU A 100 11.45 0.25 -16.95
CA LEU A 100 11.97 1.62 -16.94
C LEU A 100 13.45 1.67 -16.57
N SER A 101 13.90 0.79 -15.67
CA SER A 101 15.30 0.69 -15.25
C SER A 101 16.24 0.22 -16.37
N GLU A 102 15.69 -0.39 -17.43
CA GLU A 102 16.44 -0.91 -18.58
C GLU A 102 16.52 0.08 -19.75
N LEU A 103 15.80 1.21 -19.69
CA LEU A 103 15.97 2.30 -20.66
C LEU A 103 17.34 2.96 -20.48
N THR A 104 18.02 3.24 -21.58
CA THR A 104 19.31 3.94 -21.53
C THR A 104 19.12 5.42 -21.20
N LEU A 105 20.15 6.06 -20.62
CA LEU A 105 20.11 7.49 -20.33
C LEU A 105 19.80 8.31 -21.59
N ALA A 106 20.39 7.93 -22.74
CA ALA A 106 20.15 8.62 -24.01
C ALA A 106 18.68 8.55 -24.46
N GLU A 107 18.01 7.41 -24.22
CA GLU A 107 16.58 7.26 -24.52
C GLU A 107 15.72 8.11 -23.59
N MET A 108 16.11 8.22 -22.31
CA MET A 108 15.44 9.10 -21.36
C MET A 108 15.64 10.58 -21.71
N GLN A 109 16.87 10.98 -22.05
CA GLN A 109 17.22 12.33 -22.47
C GLN A 109 16.56 12.75 -23.79
N ALA A 110 16.23 11.80 -24.66
CA ALA A 110 15.44 12.07 -25.86
C ALA A 110 14.01 12.55 -25.54
N VAL A 111 13.47 12.22 -24.35
CA VAL A 111 12.16 12.70 -23.88
C VAL A 111 12.29 13.97 -23.05
N GLU A 112 13.25 14.00 -22.13
CA GLU A 112 13.53 15.16 -21.28
C GLU A 112 15.05 15.35 -21.13
N PRO A 113 15.65 16.33 -21.84
CA PRO A 113 17.10 16.53 -21.89
C PRO A 113 17.76 16.78 -20.53
N GLY A 114 16.99 17.22 -19.52
CA GLY A 114 17.50 17.43 -18.17
C GLY A 114 17.82 16.15 -17.39
N ILE A 115 17.34 14.97 -17.83
CA ILE A 115 17.59 13.71 -17.13
C ILE A 115 19.09 13.37 -17.13
N HIS A 116 19.61 12.95 -15.97
CA HIS A 116 21.00 12.55 -15.76
C HIS A 116 21.08 11.23 -14.97
N ASP A 117 22.29 10.69 -14.79
CA ASP A 117 22.53 9.34 -14.24
C ASP A 117 21.87 9.06 -12.88
N GLU A 118 21.60 10.10 -12.08
CA GLU A 118 20.95 9.93 -10.78
C GLU A 118 19.51 9.40 -10.90
N VAL A 119 18.88 9.46 -12.08
CA VAL A 119 17.55 8.87 -12.30
C VAL A 119 17.53 7.37 -11.98
N PHE A 120 18.63 6.65 -12.23
CA PHE A 120 18.72 5.22 -11.93
C PHE A 120 18.78 4.93 -10.43
N THR A 121 19.04 5.93 -9.59
CA THR A 121 19.02 5.77 -8.12
C THR A 121 17.61 5.68 -7.55
N VAL A 122 16.59 6.12 -8.31
CA VAL A 122 15.18 6.02 -7.90
C VAL A 122 14.41 4.92 -8.62
N LEU A 123 14.97 4.39 -9.71
CA LEU A 123 14.39 3.28 -10.46
C LEU A 123 14.76 1.96 -9.79
N GLY A 124 13.78 1.08 -9.64
CA GLY A 124 13.92 -0.20 -8.95
C GLY A 124 13.16 -0.28 -7.62
N VAL A 125 12.62 -1.47 -7.35
CA VAL A 125 11.73 -1.73 -6.21
C VAL A 125 12.39 -1.40 -4.87
N ASP A 126 13.66 -1.77 -4.70
CA ASP A 126 14.37 -1.52 -3.43
C ASP A 126 14.57 -0.04 -3.16
N ASN A 127 14.90 0.73 -4.21
CA ASN A 127 15.08 2.17 -4.14
C ASN A 127 13.75 2.87 -3.81
N SER A 128 12.68 2.47 -4.51
CA SER A 128 11.32 2.97 -4.26
C SER A 128 10.93 2.78 -2.80
N VAL A 129 11.03 1.55 -2.28
CA VAL A 129 10.69 1.22 -0.89
C VAL A 129 11.57 2.00 0.09
N ALA A 130 12.89 2.04 -0.12
CA ALA A 130 13.82 2.75 0.76
C ALA A 130 13.56 4.27 0.83
N SER A 131 13.06 4.88 -0.25
CA SER A 131 12.83 6.32 -0.32
C SER A 131 11.64 6.81 0.53
N ARG A 132 10.70 5.92 0.88
CA ARG A 132 9.46 6.28 1.60
C ARG A 132 9.70 6.35 3.12
N THR A 133 10.49 7.33 3.54
CA THR A 133 10.95 7.51 4.94
C THR A 133 10.03 8.37 5.82
N SER A 134 8.97 8.96 5.27
CA SER A 134 7.95 9.66 6.07
C SER A 134 7.27 8.72 7.08
N PHE A 135 6.70 9.27 8.16
CA PHE A 135 5.96 8.48 9.13
C PHE A 135 4.90 7.59 8.46
N GLY A 136 4.92 6.28 8.76
CA GLY A 136 4.05 5.28 8.13
C GLY A 136 4.48 4.82 6.73
N GLY A 137 5.58 5.32 6.19
CA GLY A 137 6.14 4.90 4.91
C GLY A 137 6.77 3.50 4.94
N THR A 138 7.00 2.95 3.75
CA THR A 138 7.43 1.56 3.54
C THR A 138 8.93 1.32 3.72
N ALA A 139 9.72 2.35 4.00
CA ALA A 139 11.17 2.20 4.20
C ALA A 139 11.47 1.12 5.26
N PRO A 140 12.48 0.25 5.05
CA PRO A 140 12.73 -0.89 5.94
C PRO A 140 12.93 -0.48 7.40
N ASP A 141 13.58 0.66 7.64
CA ASP A 141 13.80 1.16 9.00
C ASP A 141 12.49 1.63 9.65
N ASN A 142 11.59 2.25 8.89
CA ASN A 142 10.26 2.66 9.37
C ASN A 142 9.41 1.43 9.71
N VAL A 143 9.43 0.40 8.87
CA VAL A 143 8.69 -0.84 9.10
C VAL A 143 9.23 -1.57 10.34
N LYS A 144 10.54 -1.65 10.52
CA LYS A 144 11.17 -2.23 11.72
C LYS A 144 10.77 -1.47 12.99
N GLN A 145 10.80 -0.13 12.95
CA GLN A 145 10.38 0.71 14.07
C GLN A 145 8.90 0.51 14.40
N ALA A 146 8.03 0.49 13.38
CA ALA A 146 6.59 0.27 13.56
C ALA A 146 6.30 -1.13 14.14
N ALA A 147 7.01 -2.16 13.68
CA ALA A 147 6.89 -3.51 14.20
C ALA A 147 7.34 -3.60 15.67
N ALA A 148 8.44 -2.92 16.05
CA ALA A 148 8.90 -2.86 17.43
C ALA A 148 7.87 -2.15 18.34
N ALA A 149 7.35 -1.00 17.91
CA ALA A 149 6.33 -0.26 18.66
C ALA A 149 5.02 -1.04 18.80
N ALA A 150 4.61 -1.78 17.76
CA ALA A 150 3.43 -2.65 17.83
C ALA A 150 3.63 -3.80 18.84
N ARG A 151 4.83 -4.39 18.88
CA ARG A 151 5.16 -5.42 19.88
C ARG A 151 5.08 -4.85 21.29
N GLU A 152 5.72 -3.71 21.56
CA GLU A 152 5.68 -3.08 22.90
C GLU A 152 4.25 -2.75 23.35
N ARG A 153 3.37 -2.35 22.42
CA ARG A 153 2.00 -1.96 22.75
C ARG A 153 1.06 -3.15 22.97
N PHE A 154 1.26 -4.26 22.27
CA PHE A 154 0.27 -5.33 22.15
C PHE A 154 0.75 -6.73 22.58
N LEU A 155 2.03 -6.93 22.83
CA LEU A 155 2.62 -8.20 23.29
C LEU A 155 3.32 -8.00 24.64
#